data_AF-A0A915BTA7-F1
#
_entry.id   AF-A0A915BTA7-F1
#
_cell.length_a   1.000
_cell.length_b   1.000
_cell.length_c   1.000
_cell.angle_alpha   90.00
_cell.angle_beta   90.00
_cell.angle_gamma   90.00
#
_symmetry.space_group_name_H-M   'P 1'
#
loop_
_entity.id
_entity.type
_entity.pdbx_description
1 polymer ?
#
loop_
_entity_poly.entity_id
_entity_poly.type
_entity_poly.pdbx_seq_one_letter_code
_entity_poly.pdbx_strand_id
1 'polypeptide(L)'
;MTFFHLMNCIALAYTPFFIAYKYSGLSEYTSVWRCAQAALVYFLTQLGKMLILATFFPASDAEDFDFIPEIMKSSADIFDIIGLHVVIAYLMAGKSEVRFLAAGLGWAFAHSVASRLVGFWVGARATAFHWRFVQMALESNIDLIFYIAMAALVWLFSRNDLQVGMKRIVVILLTFCVFHIFIYQAGMVYFGLRSWLLLFVKASLTVGLAAATLVSYSSLGVHSNQYRN
;
A
#
# COMPACT_ATOMS: atom_id res chain seq x y z
N MET A 1 18.37 -4.71 26.58
CA MET A 1 16.90 -4.82 26.37
C MET A 1 16.42 -4.05 25.15
N THR A 2 16.86 -2.81 24.94
CA THR A 2 16.54 -1.95 23.79
C THR A 2 16.77 -2.59 22.41
N PHE A 3 17.94 -3.21 22.19
CA PHE A 3 18.25 -3.90 20.93
C PHE A 3 17.32 -5.08 20.64
N PHE A 4 16.92 -5.84 21.68
CA PHE A 4 16.00 -6.97 21.52
C PHE A 4 14.60 -6.50 21.10
N HIS A 5 14.09 -5.41 21.68
CA HIS A 5 12.79 -4.85 21.27
C HIS A 5 12.83 -4.32 19.83
N LEU A 6 13.93 -3.68 19.43
CA LEU A 6 14.12 -3.23 18.06
C LEU A 6 14.13 -4.40 17.07
N MET A 7 14.94 -5.42 17.33
CA MET A 7 15.01 -6.61 16.47
C MET A 7 13.68 -7.33 16.37
N ASN A 8 12.93 -7.44 17.47
CA ASN A 8 11.60 -8.05 17.45
C ASN A 8 10.60 -7.24 16.60
N CYS A 9 10.59 -5.91 16.70
CA CYS A 9 9.69 -5.07 15.90
C CYS A 9 10.07 -5.08 14.41
N ILE A 10 11.38 -5.02 14.10
CA ILE A 10 11.90 -5.12 12.73
C ILE A 10 11.57 -6.51 12.16
N ALA A 11 11.79 -7.58 12.93
CA ALA A 11 11.43 -8.93 12.50
C ALA A 11 9.92 -9.04 12.24
N LEU A 12 9.08 -8.55 13.16
CA LEU A 12 7.63 -8.62 13.01
C LEU A 12 7.09 -7.82 11.80
N ALA A 13 7.74 -6.69 11.47
CA ALA A 13 7.35 -5.85 10.33
C ALA A 13 7.89 -6.36 8.99
N TYR A 14 9.15 -6.80 8.92
CA TYR A 14 9.82 -7.10 7.65
C TYR A 14 9.88 -8.59 7.30
N THR A 15 9.65 -9.51 8.25
CA THR A 15 9.60 -10.96 7.95
C THR A 15 8.55 -11.30 6.89
N PRO A 16 7.32 -10.75 6.93
CA PRO A 16 6.32 -11.04 5.89
C PRO A 16 6.74 -10.61 4.49
N PHE A 17 7.51 -9.53 4.35
CA PHE A 17 8.06 -9.10 3.05
C PHE A 17 9.06 -10.13 2.50
N PHE A 18 9.94 -10.66 3.37
CA PHE A 18 10.89 -11.69 2.97
C PHE A 18 10.20 -13.00 2.59
N ILE A 19 9.21 -13.42 3.38
CA ILE A 19 8.37 -14.59 3.08
C ILE A 19 7.67 -14.38 1.73
N ALA A 20 7.02 -13.24 1.51
CA ALA A 20 6.34 -12.94 0.25
C ALA A 20 7.30 -12.97 -0.95
N TYR A 21 8.51 -12.42 -0.82
CA TYR A 21 9.51 -12.44 -1.89
C TYR A 21 9.94 -13.88 -2.25
N LYS A 22 10.23 -14.72 -1.24
CA LYS A 22 10.78 -16.06 -1.45
C LYS A 22 9.72 -17.09 -1.84
N TYR A 23 8.55 -17.07 -1.20
CA TYR A 23 7.50 -18.08 -1.40
C TYR A 23 6.54 -17.76 -2.55
N SER A 24 6.51 -16.53 -3.07
CA SER A 24 5.69 -16.20 -4.24
C SER A 24 6.35 -16.57 -5.58
N GLY A 25 7.51 -17.25 -5.56
CA GLY A 25 8.32 -17.56 -6.75
C GLY A 25 9.00 -16.33 -7.37
N LEU A 26 8.82 -15.13 -6.80
CA LEU A 26 9.38 -13.88 -7.34
C LEU A 26 10.90 -13.92 -7.47
N SER A 27 11.58 -14.59 -6.53
CA SER A 27 13.03 -14.77 -6.54
C SER A 27 13.57 -15.51 -7.77
N GLU A 28 12.73 -16.31 -8.44
CA GLU A 28 13.12 -17.05 -9.64
C GLU A 28 12.91 -16.23 -10.91
N TYR A 29 11.82 -15.45 -10.97
CA TYR A 29 11.42 -14.70 -12.15
C TYR A 29 11.96 -13.26 -12.19
N THR A 30 12.25 -12.66 -11.03
CA THR A 30 12.64 -11.26 -10.90
C THR A 30 13.82 -11.10 -9.94
N SER A 31 14.88 -10.46 -10.44
CA SER A 31 16.02 -10.07 -9.60
C SER A 31 15.59 -9.06 -8.53
N VAL A 32 16.13 -9.20 -7.31
CA VAL A 32 16.00 -8.25 -6.19
C VAL A 32 16.23 -6.80 -6.65
N TRP A 33 17.11 -6.60 -7.64
CA TRP A 33 17.42 -5.30 -8.21
C TRP A 33 16.19 -4.60 -8.82
N ARG A 34 15.28 -5.33 -9.45
CA ARG A 34 14.05 -4.76 -10.02
C ARG A 34 13.08 -4.31 -8.93
N CYS A 35 12.95 -5.08 -7.84
CA CYS A 35 12.20 -4.65 -6.66
C CYS A 35 12.84 -3.42 -6.01
N ALA A 36 14.17 -3.34 -5.96
CA ALA A 36 14.89 -2.16 -5.49
C ALA A 36 14.65 -0.92 -6.38
N GLN A 37 14.57 -1.09 -7.69
CA GLN A 37 14.20 -0.02 -8.61
C GLN A 37 12.77 0.49 -8.37
N ALA A 38 11.81 -0.42 -8.13
CA ALA A 38 10.45 -0.01 -7.74
C ALA A 38 10.43 0.77 -6.41
N ALA A 39 11.22 0.33 -5.43
CA ALA A 39 11.40 1.05 -4.18
C ALA A 39 12.00 2.45 -4.37
N LEU A 40 12.97 2.61 -5.29
CA LEU A 40 13.56 3.91 -5.61
C LEU A 40 12.53 4.85 -6.23
N VAL A 41 11.71 4.36 -7.17
CA VAL A 41 10.64 5.16 -7.77
C VAL A 41 9.63 5.61 -6.72
N TYR A 42 9.31 4.75 -5.74
CA TYR A 42 8.48 5.15 -4.59
C TYR A 42 9.04 6.36 -3.85
N PHE A 43 10.34 6.37 -3.54
CA PHE A 43 10.94 7.51 -2.85
C PHE A 43 10.88 8.80 -3.69
N LEU A 44 11.06 8.71 -5.01
CA LEU A 44 10.93 9.84 -5.91
C LEU A 44 9.49 10.37 -5.97
N THR A 45 8.50 9.48 -6.09
CA THR A 45 7.07 9.86 -6.13
C THR A 45 6.63 10.45 -4.80
N GLN A 46 7.06 9.86 -3.68
CA GLN A 46 6.76 10.34 -2.34
C GLN A 46 7.38 11.73 -2.09
N LEU A 47 8.61 11.97 -2.55
CA LEU A 47 9.24 13.28 -2.45
C LEU A 47 8.47 14.34 -3.26
N GLY A 48 8.09 14.01 -4.50
CA GLY A 48 7.26 14.89 -5.33
C GLY A 48 5.90 15.19 -4.69
N LYS A 49 5.23 14.16 -4.17
CA LYS A 49 3.96 14.27 -3.45
C LYS A 49 4.06 15.22 -2.25
N MET A 50 5.10 15.05 -1.42
CA MET A 50 5.31 15.89 -0.24
C MET A 50 5.67 17.34 -0.61
N LEU A 51 6.43 17.55 -1.69
CA LEU A 51 6.73 18.89 -2.18
C LEU A 51 5.46 19.61 -2.65
N ILE A 52 4.63 18.94 -3.46
CA ILE A 52 3.35 19.48 -3.95
C ILE A 52 2.42 19.81 -2.78
N LEU A 53 2.30 18.89 -1.81
CA LEU A 53 1.50 19.12 -0.62
C LEU A 53 2.00 20.34 0.16
N ALA A 54 3.32 20.47 0.36
CA ALA A 54 3.90 21.59 1.09
C ALA A 54 3.80 22.94 0.35
N THR A 55 3.86 22.96 -0.98
CA THR A 55 3.80 24.21 -1.76
C THR A 55 2.38 24.73 -1.96
N PHE A 56 1.42 23.84 -2.18
CA PHE A 56 0.04 24.22 -2.50
C PHE A 56 -0.88 24.28 -1.28
N PHE A 57 -0.54 23.59 -0.18
CA PHE A 57 -1.33 23.57 1.05
C PHE A 57 -0.53 24.17 2.21
N PRO A 58 -0.67 25.48 2.49
CA PRO A 58 -0.10 26.06 3.69
C PRO A 58 -0.68 25.35 4.92
N ALA A 59 0.12 25.20 5.98
CA ALA A 59 -0.37 24.72 7.26
C ALA A 59 -1.48 25.66 7.74
N SER A 60 -2.74 25.22 7.67
CA SER A 60 -3.83 25.94 8.31
C SER A 60 -3.72 25.70 9.81
N ASP A 61 -3.54 26.76 10.59
CA ASP A 61 -3.47 26.72 12.05
C ASP A 61 -4.85 26.47 12.71
N ALA A 62 -5.88 26.13 11.94
CA ALA A 62 -7.19 25.79 12.46
C ALA A 62 -7.19 24.35 13.02
N GLU A 63 -7.45 24.22 14.32
CA GLU A 63 -7.52 22.93 15.04
C GLU A 63 -8.77 22.09 14.70
N ASP A 64 -9.68 22.62 13.87
CA ASP A 64 -10.92 21.96 13.47
C ASP A 64 -10.74 21.05 12.24
N PHE A 65 -11.46 19.92 12.23
CA PHE A 65 -11.51 19.01 11.09
C PHE A 65 -12.27 19.67 9.93
N ASP A 66 -11.53 20.32 9.04
CA ASP A 66 -12.08 20.87 7.82
C ASP A 66 -12.13 19.83 6.71
N PHE A 67 -13.34 19.54 6.23
CA PHE A 67 -13.61 18.52 5.23
C PHE A 67 -12.89 18.77 3.88
N ILE A 68 -12.87 20.02 3.42
CA ILE A 68 -12.29 20.42 2.13
C ILE A 68 -10.77 20.17 2.04
N PRO A 69 -9.93 20.71 2.96
CA PRO A 69 -8.49 20.46 2.91
C PRO A 69 -8.17 18.98 3.09
N GLU A 70 -8.95 18.22 3.86
CA GLU A 70 -8.68 16.80 4.06
C GLU A 70 -8.97 15.95 2.80
N ILE A 71 -10.02 16.27 2.05
CA ILE A 71 -10.27 15.67 0.73
C ILE A 71 -9.15 16.03 -0.25
N MET A 72 -8.71 17.30 -0.26
CA MET A 72 -7.65 17.73 -1.15
C MET A 72 -6.31 17.05 -0.83
N LYS A 73 -5.97 16.87 0.45
CA LYS A 73 -4.80 16.08 0.87
C LYS A 73 -4.93 14.62 0.42
N SER A 74 -6.10 14.00 0.61
CA SER A 74 -6.34 12.62 0.19
C SER A 74 -6.24 12.45 -1.33
N SER A 75 -6.56 13.48 -2.13
CA SER A 75 -6.38 13.43 -3.59
C SER A 75 -4.92 13.28 -4.03
N ALA A 76 -3.96 13.62 -3.17
CA ALA A 76 -2.54 13.41 -3.46
C ALA A 76 -2.16 11.92 -3.56
N ASP A 77 -2.99 11.00 -3.07
CA ASP A 77 -2.78 9.56 -3.25
C ASP A 77 -2.93 9.11 -4.73
N ILE A 78 -3.50 9.97 -5.60
CA ILE A 78 -3.51 9.73 -7.06
C ILE A 78 -2.07 9.64 -7.61
N PHE A 79 -1.13 10.41 -7.05
CA PHE A 79 0.28 10.34 -7.47
C PHE A 79 0.89 8.97 -7.22
N ASP A 80 0.47 8.28 -6.16
CA ASP A 80 0.96 6.94 -5.85
C ASP A 80 0.43 5.92 -6.87
N ILE A 81 -0.82 6.05 -7.31
CA ILE A 81 -1.40 5.23 -8.39
C ILE A 81 -0.67 5.45 -9.71
N ILE A 82 -0.40 6.72 -10.07
CA ILE A 82 0.33 7.07 -11.29
C ILE A 82 1.75 6.50 -11.24
N GLY A 83 2.46 6.68 -10.11
CA GLY A 83 3.80 6.15 -9.91
C GLY A 83 3.84 4.64 -10.04
N LEU A 84 2.89 3.94 -9.42
CA LEU A 84 2.76 2.49 -9.49
C LEU A 84 2.47 2.01 -10.92
N HIS A 85 1.61 2.72 -11.66
CA HIS A 85 1.33 2.42 -13.07
C HIS A 85 2.60 2.54 -13.92
N VAL A 86 3.39 3.61 -13.73
CA VAL A 86 4.66 3.82 -14.44
C VAL A 86 5.65 2.69 -14.13
N VAL A 87 5.78 2.28 -12.86
CA VAL A 87 6.67 1.17 -12.48
C VAL A 87 6.25 -0.13 -13.15
N ILE A 88 4.96 -0.46 -13.13
CA ILE A 88 4.45 -1.71 -13.71
C ILE A 88 4.59 -1.73 -15.24
N ALA A 89 4.32 -0.59 -15.91
CA ALA A 89 4.35 -0.49 -17.36
C ALA A 89 5.76 -0.44 -17.94
N TYR A 90 6.66 0.34 -17.33
CA TYR A 90 7.96 0.67 -17.93
C TYR A 90 9.15 -0.03 -17.28
N LEU A 91 9.15 -0.25 -15.96
CA LEU A 91 10.32 -0.79 -15.26
C LEU A 91 10.32 -2.31 -15.15
N MET A 92 9.14 -2.92 -15.16
CA MET A 92 8.97 -4.37 -14.98
C MET A 92 8.79 -5.07 -16.32
N ALA A 93 9.77 -5.88 -16.68
CA ALA A 93 9.72 -6.78 -17.84
C ALA A 93 9.46 -8.23 -17.39
N GLY A 94 8.79 -9.04 -18.22
CA GLY A 94 8.52 -10.45 -17.92
C GLY A 94 7.03 -10.83 -17.94
N LYS A 95 6.66 -11.93 -17.28
CA LYS A 95 5.26 -12.38 -17.16
C LYS A 95 4.45 -11.35 -16.36
N SER A 96 3.28 -10.96 -16.87
CA SER A 96 2.47 -9.88 -16.29
C SER A 96 2.11 -10.09 -14.82
N GLU A 97 1.91 -11.34 -14.41
CA GLU A 97 1.58 -11.74 -13.03
C GLU A 97 2.71 -11.40 -12.05
N VAL A 98 3.96 -11.57 -12.49
CA VAL A 98 5.14 -11.28 -11.68
C VAL A 98 5.39 -9.77 -11.60
N ARG A 99 5.06 -9.02 -12.66
CA ARG A 99 5.32 -7.57 -12.74
C ARG A 99 4.61 -6.78 -11.66
N PHE A 100 3.29 -6.95 -11.52
CA PHE A 100 2.53 -6.19 -10.53
C PHE A 100 2.86 -6.62 -9.11
N LEU A 101 3.14 -7.91 -8.89
CA LEU A 101 3.50 -8.43 -7.57
C LEU A 101 4.88 -7.92 -7.13
N ALA A 102 5.87 -7.89 -8.04
CA ALA A 102 7.20 -7.34 -7.76
C ALA A 102 7.17 -5.83 -7.55
N ALA A 103 6.38 -5.09 -8.33
CA ALA A 103 6.18 -3.66 -8.16
C ALA A 103 5.49 -3.34 -6.82
N GLY A 104 4.38 -4.03 -6.51
CA GLY A 104 3.63 -3.86 -5.27
C GLY A 104 4.45 -4.20 -4.03
N LEU A 105 5.21 -5.30 -4.06
CA LEU A 105 6.08 -5.69 -2.95
C LEU A 105 7.21 -4.68 -2.71
N GLY A 106 7.87 -4.22 -3.77
CA GLY A 106 8.92 -3.20 -3.68
C GLY A 106 8.39 -1.85 -3.18
N TRP A 107 7.22 -1.45 -3.69
CA TRP A 107 6.54 -0.22 -3.28
C TRP A 107 6.12 -0.27 -1.81
N ALA A 108 5.47 -1.34 -1.38
CA ALA A 108 5.07 -1.56 0.00
C ALA A 108 6.27 -1.57 0.95
N PHE A 109 7.38 -2.21 0.53
CA PHE A 109 8.59 -2.27 1.34
C PHE A 109 9.18 -0.87 1.52
N ALA A 110 9.29 -0.10 0.44
CA ALA A 110 9.76 1.27 0.48
C ALA A 110 8.87 2.16 1.36
N HIS A 111 7.55 2.02 1.25
CA HIS A 111 6.59 2.73 2.09
C HIS A 111 6.78 2.39 3.58
N SER A 112 6.87 1.10 3.92
CA SER A 112 7.09 0.66 5.31
C SER A 112 8.40 1.19 5.89
N VAL A 113 9.49 1.11 5.11
CA VAL A 113 10.80 1.65 5.51
C VAL A 113 10.72 3.16 5.73
N ALA A 114 10.15 3.91 4.78
CA ALA A 114 10.04 5.37 4.87
C ALA A 114 9.21 5.83 6.07
N SER A 115 8.08 5.15 6.34
CA SER A 115 7.13 5.54 7.37
C SER A 115 7.52 5.09 8.78
N ARG A 116 8.13 3.91 8.93
CA ARG A 116 8.23 3.22 10.23
C ARG A 116 9.65 2.96 10.70
N LEU A 117 10.66 2.98 9.82
CA LEU A 117 12.05 2.74 10.22
C LEU A 117 12.51 3.74 11.29
N VAL A 118 12.16 5.02 11.10
CA VAL A 118 12.45 6.08 12.09
C VAL A 118 11.69 5.85 13.40
N GLY A 119 10.43 5.43 13.33
CA GLY A 119 9.62 5.09 14.50
C GLY A 119 10.22 3.95 15.33
N PHE A 120 10.67 2.87 14.68
CA PHE A 120 11.37 1.78 15.35
C PHE A 120 12.74 2.20 15.90
N TRP A 121 13.50 3.00 15.16
CA TRP A 121 14.79 3.52 15.61
C TRP A 121 14.67 4.37 16.88
N VAL A 122 13.70 5.28 16.93
CA VAL A 122 13.43 6.09 18.14
C VAL A 122 12.91 5.20 19.27
N GLY A 123 12.08 4.20 18.95
CA GLY A 123 11.61 3.20 19.91
C GLY A 123 12.72 2.38 20.55
N ALA A 124 13.79 2.08 19.81
CA ALA A 124 14.97 1.42 20.33
C ALA A 124 15.71 2.25 21.39
N ARG A 125 15.57 3.59 21.35
CA ARG A 125 16.20 4.48 22.35
C ARG A 125 15.32 4.68 23.59
N ALA A 126 14.07 4.21 23.58
CA ALA A 126 13.17 4.32 24.73
C ALA A 126 13.55 3.32 25.83
N THR A 127 13.42 3.76 27.08
CA THR A 127 13.74 2.96 28.27
C THR A 127 12.70 1.89 28.60
N ALA A 128 11.46 2.06 28.12
CA ALA A 128 10.34 1.14 28.33
C ALA A 128 9.62 0.81 27.02
N PHE A 129 9.12 -0.42 26.93
CA PHE A 129 8.44 -0.93 25.75
C PHE A 129 6.95 -0.57 25.74
N HIS A 130 6.46 -0.04 24.62
CA HIS A 130 5.06 0.36 24.43
C HIS A 130 4.38 -0.44 23.31
N TRP A 131 3.09 -0.78 23.49
CA TRP A 131 2.29 -1.48 22.46
C TRP A 131 2.15 -0.73 21.14
N ARG A 132 2.42 0.58 21.12
CA ARG A 132 2.44 1.37 19.90
C ARG A 132 3.39 0.80 18.84
N PHE A 133 4.54 0.25 19.22
CA PHE A 133 5.49 -0.31 18.26
C PHE A 133 5.00 -1.63 17.66
N VAL A 134 4.27 -2.45 18.44
CA VAL A 134 3.61 -3.65 17.92
C VAL A 134 2.49 -3.28 16.96
N GLN A 135 1.68 -2.27 17.31
CA GLN A 135 0.63 -1.75 16.42
C GLN A 135 1.22 -1.23 15.12
N MET A 136 2.31 -0.49 15.17
CA MET A 136 3.02 0.01 14.00
C MET A 136 3.57 -1.11 13.11
N ALA A 137 4.09 -2.20 13.72
CA ALA A 137 4.55 -3.37 12.98
C ALA A 137 3.39 -4.14 12.33
N LEU A 138 2.27 -4.32 13.03
CA LEU A 138 1.06 -4.94 12.49
C LEU A 138 0.46 -4.10 11.35
N GLU A 139 0.44 -2.78 11.51
CA GLU A 139 -0.02 -1.85 10.47
C GLU A 139 0.85 -1.94 9.21
N SER A 140 2.17 -2.10 9.35
CA SER A 140 3.05 -2.36 8.20
C SER A 140 2.66 -3.61 7.40
N ASN A 141 2.17 -4.65 8.09
CA ASN A 141 1.75 -5.90 7.44
C ASN A 141 0.40 -5.74 6.74
N ILE A 142 -0.49 -4.90 7.29
CA ILE A 142 -1.74 -4.52 6.64
C ILE A 142 -1.44 -3.70 5.38
N ASP A 143 -0.57 -2.70 5.48
CA ASP A 143 -0.16 -1.87 4.35
C ASP A 143 0.50 -2.70 3.24
N LEU A 144 1.29 -3.73 3.59
CA LEU A 144 1.84 -4.67 2.61
C LEU A 144 0.75 -5.30 1.74
N ILE A 145 -0.30 -5.84 2.36
CA ILE A 145 -1.42 -6.45 1.64
C ILE A 145 -2.16 -5.40 0.81
N PHE A 146 -2.38 -4.21 1.37
CA PHE A 146 -3.05 -3.10 0.70
C PHE A 146 -2.31 -2.68 -0.58
N TYR A 147 -1.01 -2.42 -0.51
CA TYR A 147 -0.22 -1.98 -1.68
C TYR A 147 -0.06 -3.07 -2.74
N ILE A 148 0.01 -4.35 -2.36
CA ILE A 148 -0.03 -5.45 -3.33
C ILE A 148 -1.39 -5.50 -4.03
N ALA A 149 -2.50 -5.36 -3.29
CA ALA A 149 -3.83 -5.30 -3.88
C ALA A 149 -4.00 -4.08 -4.80
N MET A 150 -3.51 -2.91 -4.39
CA MET A 150 -3.49 -1.70 -5.21
C MET A 150 -2.68 -1.91 -6.50
N ALA A 151 -1.52 -2.55 -6.44
CA ALA A 151 -0.72 -2.89 -7.62
C ALA A 151 -1.45 -3.82 -8.60
N ALA A 152 -2.13 -4.83 -8.08
CA ALA A 152 -2.95 -5.71 -8.90
C ALA A 152 -4.12 -4.96 -9.54
N LEU A 153 -4.80 -4.06 -8.82
CA LEU A 153 -5.89 -3.24 -9.35
C LEU A 153 -5.43 -2.26 -10.43
N VAL A 154 -4.29 -1.58 -10.23
CA VAL A 154 -3.70 -0.65 -11.21
C VAL A 154 -3.32 -1.41 -12.49
N TRP A 155 -2.73 -2.60 -12.34
CA TRP A 155 -2.41 -3.44 -13.48
C TRP A 155 -3.68 -3.90 -14.22
N LEU A 156 -4.72 -4.31 -13.49
CA LEU A 156 -5.98 -4.75 -14.05
C LEU A 156 -6.74 -3.61 -14.76
N PHE A 157 -6.64 -2.38 -14.25
CA PHE A 157 -7.21 -1.19 -14.87
C PHE A 157 -6.54 -0.84 -16.21
N SER A 158 -5.21 -1.01 -16.30
CA SER A 158 -4.45 -0.78 -17.52
C SER A 158 -4.79 -1.78 -18.64
N ARG A 159 -5.47 -2.87 -18.32
CA ARG A 159 -5.77 -3.94 -19.28
C ARG A 159 -7.13 -3.70 -19.96
N ASN A 160 -7.18 -3.93 -21.27
CA ASN A 160 -8.40 -3.76 -22.06
C ASN A 160 -9.23 -5.03 -22.21
N ASP A 161 -8.72 -6.19 -21.80
CA ASP A 161 -9.38 -7.50 -21.97
C ASP A 161 -10.45 -7.82 -20.91
N LEU A 162 -10.70 -6.91 -19.96
CA LEU A 162 -11.61 -7.15 -18.85
C LEU A 162 -13.05 -6.78 -19.22
N GLN A 163 -14.02 -7.59 -18.79
CA GLN A 163 -15.44 -7.31 -18.96
C GLN A 163 -15.78 -5.91 -18.41
N VAL A 164 -16.60 -5.15 -19.16
CA VAL A 164 -16.98 -3.78 -18.83
C VAL A 164 -17.56 -3.65 -17.41
N GLY A 165 -18.32 -4.66 -16.95
CA GLY A 165 -18.85 -4.73 -15.59
C GLY A 165 -17.76 -4.79 -14.52
N MET A 166 -16.79 -5.70 -14.67
CA MET A 166 -15.67 -5.84 -13.73
C MET A 166 -14.72 -4.64 -13.80
N LYS A 167 -14.54 -4.03 -14.98
CA LYS A 167 -13.75 -2.79 -15.12
C LYS A 167 -14.34 -1.64 -14.28
N ARG A 168 -15.67 -1.51 -14.23
CA ARG A 168 -16.33 -0.54 -13.33
C ARG A 168 -16.04 -0.83 -11.85
N ILE A 169 -16.07 -2.10 -11.45
CA ILE A 169 -15.73 -2.50 -10.07
C ILE A 169 -14.28 -2.13 -9.74
N VAL A 170 -13.33 -2.40 -10.64
CA VAL A 170 -11.91 -2.05 -10.45
C VAL A 170 -11.73 -0.54 -10.27
N VAL A 171 -12.43 0.28 -11.05
CA VAL A 171 -12.38 1.75 -10.90
C VAL A 171 -12.92 2.18 -9.53
N ILE A 172 -14.04 1.60 -9.08
CA ILE A 172 -14.59 1.89 -7.74
C ILE A 172 -13.59 1.52 -6.64
N LEU A 173 -12.95 0.36 -6.75
CA LEU A 173 -11.93 -0.10 -5.78
C LEU A 173 -10.69 0.79 -5.79
N LEU A 174 -10.25 1.27 -6.97
CA LEU A 174 -9.13 2.23 -7.06
C LEU A 174 -9.49 3.57 -6.44
N THR A 175 -10.70 4.08 -6.67
CA THR A 175 -11.18 5.29 -6.01
C THR A 175 -11.20 5.11 -4.48
N PHE A 176 -11.64 3.95 -3.99
CA PHE A 176 -11.54 3.62 -2.57
C PHE A 176 -10.09 3.64 -2.06
N CYS A 177 -9.13 3.15 -2.85
CA CYS A 177 -7.70 3.22 -2.50
C CYS A 177 -7.21 4.67 -2.38
N VAL A 178 -7.64 5.59 -3.26
CA VAL A 178 -7.25 7.02 -3.17
C VAL A 178 -7.81 7.67 -1.91
N PHE A 179 -9.03 7.33 -1.52
CA PHE A 179 -9.70 7.96 -0.37
C PHE A 179 -9.53 7.20 0.96
N HIS A 180 -8.68 6.17 1.01
CA HIS A 180 -8.53 5.33 2.21
C HIS A 180 -8.03 6.13 3.43
N ILE A 181 -7.09 7.08 3.24
CA ILE A 181 -6.58 7.95 4.31
C ILE A 181 -7.72 8.80 4.88
N PHE A 182 -8.51 9.41 4.00
CA PHE A 182 -9.68 10.20 4.39
C PHE A 182 -10.68 9.36 5.21
N ILE A 183 -10.97 8.14 4.78
CA ILE A 183 -11.89 7.22 5.49
C ILE A 183 -11.37 6.90 6.89
N TYR A 184 -10.07 6.65 7.04
CA TYR A 184 -9.48 6.38 8.36
C TYR A 184 -9.52 7.60 9.27
N GLN A 185 -9.27 8.80 8.73
CA GLN A 185 -9.34 10.03 9.51
C GLN A 185 -10.78 10.37 9.93
N ALA A 186 -11.73 10.27 9.02
CA ALA A 186 -13.16 10.41 9.33
C ALA A 186 -13.57 9.38 10.40
N GLY A 187 -13.09 8.14 10.30
CA GLY A 187 -13.30 7.09 11.31
C GLY A 187 -12.79 7.47 12.70
N MET A 188 -11.62 8.11 12.78
CA MET A 188 -11.07 8.58 14.05
C MET A 188 -11.88 9.73 14.65
N VAL A 189 -12.34 10.68 13.84
CA VAL A 189 -13.07 11.88 14.30
C VAL A 189 -14.51 11.56 14.66
N TYR A 190 -15.26 10.89 13.79
CA TYR A 190 -16.70 10.67 13.99
C TYR A 190 -17.01 9.50 14.92
N PHE A 191 -16.24 8.40 14.82
CA PHE A 191 -16.50 7.18 15.59
C PHE A 191 -15.55 7.03 16.79
N GLY A 192 -14.59 7.94 16.96
CA GLY A 192 -13.61 7.87 18.05
C GLY A 192 -12.71 6.63 17.99
N LEU A 193 -12.55 6.02 16.81
CA LEU A 193 -11.77 4.80 16.64
C LEU A 193 -10.30 5.07 16.99
N ARG A 194 -9.82 4.47 18.09
CA ARG A 194 -8.44 4.65 18.55
C ARG A 194 -7.72 3.31 18.71
N SER A 195 -6.41 3.35 18.47
CA SER A 195 -5.47 2.27 18.74
C SER A 195 -5.86 0.93 18.08
N TRP A 196 -6.29 -0.07 18.86
CA TRP A 196 -6.61 -1.41 18.37
C TRP A 196 -7.85 -1.48 17.46
N LEU A 197 -8.88 -0.69 17.74
CA LEU A 197 -10.10 -0.66 16.93
C LEU A 197 -9.81 -0.09 15.53
N LEU A 198 -9.01 0.96 15.46
CA LEU A 198 -8.56 1.53 14.19
C LEU A 198 -7.79 0.48 13.37
N LEU A 199 -6.87 -0.25 14.01
CA LEU A 199 -6.10 -1.30 13.36
C LEU A 199 -7.00 -2.44 12.85
N PHE A 200 -8.00 -2.84 13.63
CA PHE A 200 -8.97 -3.86 13.21
C PHE A 200 -9.81 -3.39 12.01
N VAL A 201 -10.25 -2.13 11.98
CA VAL A 201 -10.99 -1.55 10.86
C VAL A 201 -10.11 -1.48 9.61
N LYS A 202 -8.86 -1.02 9.74
CA LYS A 202 -7.87 -1.02 8.65
C LYS A 202 -7.66 -2.42 8.08
N ALA A 203 -7.46 -3.42 8.95
CA ALA A 203 -7.29 -4.81 8.55
C ALA A 203 -8.53 -5.34 7.81
N SER A 204 -9.73 -5.10 8.35
CA SER A 204 -10.99 -5.57 7.77
C SER A 204 -11.22 -4.98 6.37
N LEU A 205 -11.01 -3.67 6.21
CA LEU A 205 -11.14 -3.00 4.92
C LEU A 205 -10.10 -3.48 3.90
N THR A 206 -8.87 -3.71 4.34
CA THR A 206 -7.79 -4.22 3.49
C THR A 206 -8.06 -5.66 3.04
N VAL A 207 -8.57 -6.52 3.92
CA VAL A 207 -8.97 -7.89 3.57
C VAL A 207 -10.14 -7.86 2.58
N GLY A 208 -11.13 -6.99 2.79
CA GLY A 208 -12.23 -6.80 1.84
C GLY A 208 -11.73 -6.35 0.46
N LEU A 209 -10.81 -5.38 0.42
CA LEU A 209 -10.17 -4.92 -0.82
C LEU A 209 -9.39 -6.04 -1.51
N ALA A 210 -8.59 -6.80 -0.76
CA ALA A 210 -7.80 -7.91 -1.30
C ALA A 210 -8.71 -9.03 -1.86
N ALA A 211 -9.78 -9.37 -1.16
CA ALA A 211 -10.77 -10.35 -1.63
C ALA A 211 -11.47 -9.87 -2.91
N ALA A 212 -11.92 -8.61 -2.96
CA ALA A 212 -12.53 -8.04 -4.15
C ALA A 212 -11.56 -7.98 -5.34
N THR A 213 -10.29 -7.69 -5.07
CA THR A 213 -9.22 -7.73 -6.08
C THR A 213 -8.99 -9.15 -6.59
N LEU A 214 -9.00 -10.15 -5.71
CA LEU A 214 -8.87 -11.56 -6.09
C LEU A 214 -10.04 -12.02 -6.97
N VAL A 215 -11.28 -11.66 -6.63
CA VAL A 215 -12.47 -11.96 -7.45
C VAL A 215 -12.37 -11.28 -8.83
N SER A 216 -11.93 -10.03 -8.85
CA SER A 216 -11.71 -9.30 -10.11
C SER A 216 -10.62 -9.96 -10.95
N TYR A 217 -9.55 -10.44 -10.33
CA TYR A 217 -8.47 -11.18 -10.99
C TYR A 217 -8.94 -12.54 -11.51
N SER A 218 -9.70 -13.32 -10.73
CA SER A 218 -10.18 -14.64 -11.16
C SER A 218 -11.17 -14.55 -12.32
N SER A 219 -11.95 -13.47 -12.41
CA SER A 219 -12.86 -13.22 -13.53
C SER A 219 -12.14 -13.17 -14.89
N LEU A 220 -10.86 -12.78 -14.89
CA LEU A 220 -10.00 -12.78 -16.08
C LEU A 220 -9.76 -14.20 -16.62
N GLY A 221 -9.55 -15.19 -15.74
CA GLY A 221 -9.28 -16.57 -16.12
C GLY A 221 -10.49 -17.27 -16.74
N VAL A 222 -11.70 -16.95 -16.27
CA VAL A 222 -12.95 -17.51 -16.79
C VAL A 222 -13.21 -17.05 -18.22
N HIS A 223 -12.97 -15.77 -18.53
CA HIS A 223 -13.17 -15.20 -19.87
C HIS A 223 -12.17 -15.76 -20.90
N SER A 224 -10.92 -16.04 -20.49
CA SER A 224 -9.92 -16.66 -21.37
C SER A 224 -10.27 -18.10 -21.78
N ASN A 225 -10.97 -18.86 -20.93
CA ASN A 225 -11.40 -20.22 -21.25
C ASN A 225 -12.62 -20.26 -22.18
N GLN A 226 -13.48 -19.23 -22.11
CA GLN A 226 -14.70 -19.17 -22.94
C GLN A 226 -14.43 -18.89 -24.43
N TYR A 227 -13.27 -18.30 -24.77
CA TYR A 227 -12.81 -18.13 -26.16
C TYR A 227 -11.97 -19.30 -26.70
N ARG A 228 -11.71 -20.30 -25.86
CA ARG A 228 -10.82 -21.43 -26.18
C ARG A 228 -11.60 -22.74 -26.42
N ASN A 229 -12.92 -22.70 -26.25
CA ASN A 229 -13.89 -23.74 -26.63
C ASN A 229 -14.73 -23.22 -27.79
#